data_AF-A0A1H8VFY9-F1
#
_entry.id   AF-A0A1H8VFY9-F1
#
_cell.length_a   1.000
_cell.length_b   1.000
_cell.length_c   1.000
_cell.angle_alpha   90.00
_cell.angle_beta   90.00
_cell.angle_gamma   90.00
#
_symmetry.space_group_name_H-M   'P 1'
#
loop_
_entity.id
_entity.type
_entity.pdbx_description
1 polymer ?
#
loop_
_entity_poly.entity_id
_entity_poly.type
_entity_poly.pdbx_seq_one_letter_code
_entity_poly.pdbx_strand_id
1 'polypeptide(L)' 'MWVTFGVILAFLWILFTAVRVLDTVELSTVGVTGQGVISGAIGLVVVAIALGLLVVLFSELVESDPTPEVWPPTR' A
#
# COMPACT_ATOMS: atom_id res chain seq x y z
N MET A 1 13.57 -13.08 -8.74
CA MET A 1 12.49 -12.88 -9.74
C MET A 1 11.10 -13.28 -9.24
N TRP A 2 10.87 -14.46 -8.63
CA TRP A 2 9.56 -14.84 -8.09
C TRP A 2 8.96 -13.84 -7.08
N VAL A 3 9.80 -13.23 -6.25
CA VAL A 3 9.39 -12.21 -5.27
C VAL A 3 8.82 -10.97 -5.94
N THR A 4 9.43 -10.48 -7.02
CA THR A 4 8.98 -9.31 -7.78
C THR A 4 7.58 -9.54 -8.36
N PHE A 5 7.30 -10.73 -8.90
CA PHE A 5 5.95 -11.09 -9.36
C PHE A 5 4.94 -11.10 -8.21
N GLY A 6 5.34 -11.59 -7.04
CA GLY A 6 4.50 -11.54 -5.82
C GLY A 6 4.17 -10.11 -5.39
N VAL A 7 5.15 -9.21 -5.43
CA VAL A 7 4.96 -7.77 -5.11
C VAL A 7 4.00 -7.10 -6.09
N ILE A 8 4.12 -7.37 -7.39
CA ILE A 8 3.20 -6.85 -8.41
C ILE A 8 1.78 -7.39 -8.18
N LEU A 9 1.63 -8.68 -7.91
CA LEU A 9 0.32 -9.28 -7.63
C LEU A 9 -0.32 -8.67 -6.37
N ALA A 10 0.47 -8.49 -5.31
CA ALA A 10 0.02 -7.84 -4.09
C ALA A 10 -0.41 -6.39 -4.35
N PHE A 11 0.34 -5.66 -5.19
CA PHE A 11 0.00 -4.29 -5.58
C PHE A 11 -1.36 -4.23 -6.29
N LEU A 12 -1.60 -5.10 -7.27
CA LEU A 12 -2.87 -5.21 -7.97
C LEU A 12 -4.02 -5.60 -7.03
N TRP A 13 -3.78 -6.52 -6.10
CA TRP A 13 -4.75 -6.95 -5.11
C TRP A 13 -5.17 -5.81 -4.18
N ILE A 14 -4.20 -5.01 -3.72
CA ILE A 14 -4.48 -3.86 -2.86
C ILE A 14 -5.23 -2.77 -3.64
N LEU A 15 -4.89 -2.53 -4.90
CA LEU A 15 -5.63 -1.60 -5.76
C LEU A 15 -7.09 -2.04 -5.93
N PHE A 16 -7.32 -3.33 -6.16
CA PHE A 16 -8.67 -3.89 -6.23
C PHE A 16 -9.42 -3.77 -4.89
N THR A 17 -8.70 -3.94 -3.78
CA THR A 17 -9.27 -3.74 -2.44
C THR A 17 -9.66 -2.28 -2.18
N ALA A 18 -8.87 -1.30 -2.65
CA ALA A 18 -9.25 0.11 -2.60
C ALA A 18 -10.58 0.37 -3.33
N VAL A 19 -10.74 -0.18 -4.54
CA VAL A 19 -12.00 -0.04 -5.30
C VAL A 19 -13.17 -0.65 -4.53
N ARG A 20 -12.98 -1.82 -3.92
CA ARG A 20 -14.02 -2.46 -3.08
C ARG A 20 -14.38 -1.62 -1.86
N VAL A 21 -13.39 -1.02 -1.20
CA VAL A 21 -13.65 -0.11 -0.08
C VAL A 21 -14.53 1.04 -0.57
N LEU A 22 -14.16 1.69 -1.67
CA LEU A 22 -14.96 2.78 -2.26
C LEU A 22 -16.39 2.36 -2.61
N ASP A 23 -16.58 1.17 -3.17
CA ASP A 23 -17.90 0.61 -3.53
C ASP A 23 -18.74 0.26 -2.30
N THR A 24 -18.08 -0.10 -1.19
CA THR A 24 -18.74 -0.45 0.07
C THR A 24 -19.08 0.78 0.92
N VAL A 25 -18.43 1.93 0.69
CA VAL A 25 -18.74 3.16 1.44
C VAL A 25 -20.07 3.73 0.97
N GLU A 26 -21.10 3.55 1.78
CA GLU A 26 -22.38 4.19 1.55
C GLU A 26 -22.38 5.59 2.16
N LEU A 27 -22.21 6.63 1.33
CA LEU A 27 -22.08 8.04 1.75
C LEU A 27 -23.27 8.54 2.59
N SER A 28 -24.45 7.95 2.43
CA SER A 28 -25.69 8.29 3.12
C SER A 28 -25.80 7.70 4.53
N THR A 29 -24.91 6.79 4.93
CA THR A 29 -24.99 6.14 6.24
C THR A 29 -23.86 6.60 7.17
N VAL A 30 -24.24 7.24 8.27
CA VAL A 30 -23.41 7.29 9.49
C VAL A 30 -23.73 6.03 10.29
N GLY A 31 -23.55 4.87 9.65
CA GLY A 31 -23.97 3.58 10.19
C GLY A 31 -23.07 3.08 11.32
N VAL A 32 -23.67 2.46 12.34
CA VAL A 32 -23.01 1.90 13.55
C VAL A 32 -22.08 0.71 13.23
N THR A 33 -22.07 0.24 11.98
CA THR A 33 -21.42 -1.03 11.60
C THR A 33 -20.53 -0.84 10.39
N GLY A 34 -19.25 -0.51 10.58
CA GLY A 34 -18.10 -0.73 9.65
C GLY A 34 -18.16 -0.24 8.19
N GLN A 35 -19.31 0.22 7.71
CA GLN A 35 -19.63 0.61 6.33
C GLN A 35 -19.89 2.12 6.23
N GLY A 36 -19.85 2.83 7.36
CA GLY A 36 -19.97 4.28 7.40
C GLY A 36 -18.77 4.98 6.76
N VAL A 37 -18.98 6.24 6.40
CA VAL A 37 -17.98 7.11 5.73
C VAL A 37 -16.64 7.17 6.48
N ILE A 38 -16.67 7.22 7.81
CA ILE A 38 -15.47 7.29 8.65
C ILE A 38 -14.65 5.99 8.56
N SER A 39 -15.30 4.82 8.68
CA SER A 39 -14.63 3.52 8.54
C SER A 39 -14.09 3.32 7.13
N GLY A 40 -14.82 3.77 6.11
CA GLY A 40 -14.36 3.78 4.72
C GLY A 40 -13.10 4.62 4.53
N ALA A 41 -13.10 5.85 5.05
CA ALA A 41 -11.94 6.75 4.99
C ALA A 41 -10.70 6.16 5.68
N ILE A 42 -10.86 5.56 6.87
CA ILE A 42 -9.77 4.86 7.56
C ILE A 42 -9.26 3.68 6.71
N GLY A 43 -10.17 2.90 6.12
CA GLY A 43 -9.81 1.81 5.21
C GLY A 43 -8.95 2.29 4.03
N LEU A 44 -9.31 3.43 3.42
CA LEU A 44 -8.53 4.02 2.33
C LEU A 44 -7.15 4.50 2.78
N VAL A 45 -7.03 5.08 3.97
CA VAL A 45 -5.73 5.48 4.53
C VAL A 45 -4.82 4.27 4.71
N VAL A 46 -5.34 3.18 5.27
CA VAL A 46 -4.56 1.93 5.45
C VAL A 46 -4.12 1.36 4.09
N VAL A 47 -5.03 1.35 3.11
CA VAL A 47 -4.70 0.91 1.76
C VAL A 47 -3.62 1.79 1.11
N ALA A 48 -3.71 3.11 1.27
CA ALA A 48 -2.70 4.03 0.76
C ALA A 48 -1.32 3.80 1.39
N ILE A 49 -1.27 3.58 2.72
CA ILE A 49 -0.02 3.26 3.42
C ILE A 49 0.56 1.94 2.88
N ALA A 50 -0.26 0.90 2.74
CA ALA A 50 0.19 -0.40 2.24
C ALA A 50 0.71 -0.32 0.79
N LEU A 51 0.07 0.48 -0.07
CA LEU A 51 0.59 0.75 -1.42
C LEU A 51 1.94 1.46 -1.37
N GLY A 52 2.10 2.46 -0.50
CA GLY A 52 3.38 3.16 -0.32
C GLY A 52 4.50 2.20 0.08
N LEU A 53 4.24 1.30 1.04
CA LEU A 53 5.21 0.28 1.45
C LEU A 53 5.58 -0.68 0.32
N LEU A 54 4.62 -1.08 -0.52
CA LEU A 54 4.91 -1.92 -1.68
C LEU A 54 5.75 -1.21 -2.73
N VAL A 55 5.54 0.10 -2.94
CA VAL A 55 6.37 0.90 -3.85
C VAL A 55 7.80 0.98 -3.33
N VAL A 56 8.00 1.28 -2.05
CA VAL A 56 9.35 1.28 -1.44
C VAL A 56 10.02 -0.08 -1.60
N LEU A 57 9.32 -1.15 -1.25
CA LEU A 57 9.82 -2.51 -1.38
C LEU A 57 10.18 -2.84 -2.84
N PHE A 58 9.33 -2.48 -3.79
CA PHE A 58 9.60 -2.70 -5.21
C PHE A 58 10.83 -1.93 -5.70
N SER A 59 11.03 -0.68 -5.26
CA SER A 59 12.23 0.10 -5.57
C SER A 59 13.49 -0.61 -5.09
N GLU A 60 13.52 -1.06 -3.83
CA GLU A 60 14.64 -1.83 -3.27
C GLU A 60 14.91 -3.13 -4.03
N LEU A 61 13.86 -3.80 -4.52
CA LEU A 61 13.96 -5.04 -5.29
C LEU A 61 14.47 -4.84 -6.72
N VAL A 62 14.32 -3.64 -7.28
CA VAL A 62 14.72 -3.30 -8.65
C VAL A 62 16.04 -2.51 -8.67
N GLU A 63 16.46 -1.96 -7.53
CA GLU A 63 17.75 -1.30 -7.37
C GLU A 63 18.88 -2.22 -7.82
N SER A 64 19.57 -1.80 -8.88
CA SER A 64 20.59 -2.60 -9.55
C SER A 64 21.98 -2.46 -8.95
N ASP A 65 22.18 -1.48 -8.06
CA ASP A 65 23.46 -1.23 -7.40
C ASP A 65 23.22 -1.13 -5.88
N PRO A 66 23.69 -2.09 -5.06
CA PRO A 66 23.65 -1.94 -3.61
C PRO A 66 24.66 -0.83 -3.29
N THR A 67 24.18 0.43 -3.26
CA THR A 67 25.03 1.59 -2.99
C THR A 67 25.87 1.26 -1.77
N PRO A 68 27.20 1.05 -1.90
CA PRO A 68 28.02 0.68 -0.76
C PRO A 68 27.86 1.81 0.25
N GLU A 69 27.44 1.50 1.48
CA GLU A 69 27.48 2.49 2.54
C GLU A 69 28.90 3.08 2.56
N VAL A 70 29.00 4.41 2.38
CA VAL A 70 30.29 5.08 2.26
C VAL A 70 31.02 4.92 3.60
N TRP A 71 32.00 4.04 3.61
CA TRP A 71 32.89 3.88 4.75
C TRP A 71 34.10 4.81 4.62
N PRO A 72 34.54 5.51 5.69
CA PRO A 72 33.93 5.57 7.01
C PRO A 72 32.78 6.61 7.08
N PRO A 73 31.83 6.44 8.00
CA PRO A 73 30.74 7.40 8.20
C PRO A 73 31.31 8.78 8.55
N THR A 74 31.07 9.77 7.68
CA THR A 74 31.35 11.18 8.00
C THR A 74 30.39 11.64 9.10
N ARG A 75 30.98 12.06 10.23
CA ARG A 75 30.28 12.63 11.39
C ARG A 75 29.44 13.85 11.03
#